data_AF-A0A800CXD7-F1
#
_entry.id   AF-A0A800CXD7-F1
#
_cell.length_a   1.000
_cell.length_b   1.000
_cell.length_c   1.000
_cell.angle_alpha   90.00
_cell.angle_beta   90.00
_cell.angle_gamma   90.00
#
_symmetry.space_group_name_H-M   'P 1'
#
loop_
_entity.id
_entity.type
_entity.pdbx_description
1 polymer ?
#
loop_
_entity_poly.entity_id
_entity_poly.type
_entity_poly.pdbx_seq_one_letter_code
_entity_poly.pdbx_strand_id
1 'polypeptide(L)'
;MDTVEKLKLENNLLREQLAEARRETHKSHNVISQISNFSSKLGSPIALHEIYRNCLHLFNDLLTLDFTTLFLVSDDQKDLVTYDTLGFPESLVGNFTVCRGVGLPGLVFESEQIETVEDFSTENR
;
A
#
# COMPACT_ATOMS: atom_id res chain seq x y z
N MET A 1 -49.32 -0.22 -15.60
CA MET A 1 -47.97 -0.20 -15.00
C MET A 1 -47.83 -1.44 -14.12
N ASP A 2 -48.07 -2.63 -14.66
CA ASP A 2 -47.35 -3.38 -15.69
C ASP A 2 -46.10 -4.07 -15.11
N THR A 3 -46.34 -5.25 -14.55
CA THR A 3 -45.38 -6.16 -13.91
C THR A 3 -44.09 -6.33 -14.71
N VAL A 4 -44.18 -6.17 -16.03
CA VAL A 4 -43.04 -6.20 -16.96
C VAL A 4 -42.06 -5.04 -16.74
N GLU A 5 -42.52 -3.83 -16.44
CA GLU A 5 -41.63 -2.69 -16.14
C GLU A 5 -40.90 -2.89 -14.81
N LYS A 6 -41.59 -3.41 -13.80
CA LYS A 6 -40.99 -3.74 -12.51
C LYS A 6 -39.91 -4.82 -12.65
N LEU A 7 -40.18 -5.87 -13.43
CA LEU A 7 -39.21 -6.93 -13.70
C LEU A 7 -38.01 -6.43 -14.51
N LYS A 8 -38.21 -5.51 -15.48
CA LYS A 8 -37.11 -4.89 -16.22
C LYS A 8 -36.21 -4.06 -15.31
N LEU A 9 -36.81 -3.27 -14.42
CA LEU A 9 -36.08 -2.46 -13.44
C LEU A 9 -35.26 -3.36 -12.50
N GLU A 10 -35.86 -4.42 -11.97
CA GLU A 10 -35.19 -5.40 -11.11
C GLU A 10 -34.06 -6.13 -11.84
N ASN A 11 -34.26 -6.53 -13.10
CA ASN A 11 -33.21 -7.17 -13.89
C ASN A 11 -32.02 -6.23 -14.15
N ASN A 12 -32.27 -4.94 -14.38
CA ASN A 12 -31.21 -3.94 -14.56
C ASN A 12 -30.43 -3.74 -13.25
N LEU A 13 -31.11 -3.62 -12.12
CA LEU A 13 -30.46 -3.50 -10.82
C LEU A 13 -29.59 -4.72 -10.50
N LEU A 14 -30.11 -5.93 -10.74
CA LEU A 14 -29.34 -7.16 -10.54
C LEU A 14 -28.12 -7.25 -11.47
N ARG A 15 -28.21 -6.74 -12.70
CA ARG A 15 -27.07 -6.68 -13.62
C ARG A 15 -26.00 -5.69 -13.15
N GLU A 16 -26.41 -4.54 -12.61
CA GLU A 16 -25.49 -3.56 -12.03
C GLU A 16 -24.77 -4.14 -10.80
N GLN A 17 -25.51 -4.74 -9.88
CA GLN A 17 -24.95 -5.41 -8.70
C GLN A 17 -23.99 -6.55 -9.08
N LEU A 18 -24.37 -7.38 -10.07
CA LEU A 18 -23.50 -8.44 -10.56
C LEU A 18 -22.23 -7.87 -11.21
N ALA A 19 -22.33 -6.78 -11.96
CA ALA A 19 -21.18 -6.13 -12.56
C ALA A 19 -20.24 -5.56 -11.49
N GLU A 20 -20.78 -4.97 -10.43
CA GLU A 20 -20.02 -4.45 -9.30
C GLU A 20 -19.30 -5.56 -8.52
N ALA A 21 -20.04 -6.61 -8.12
CA ALA A 21 -19.46 -7.78 -7.43
C ALA A 21 -18.36 -8.46 -8.25
N ARG A 22 -18.52 -8.53 -9.59
CA ARG A 22 -17.48 -9.05 -10.49
C ARG A 22 -16.24 -8.16 -10.53
N ARG A 23 -16.41 -6.83 -10.56
CA ARG A 23 -15.27 -5.89 -10.50
C ARG A 23 -14.52 -6.04 -9.19
N GLU A 24 -15.24 -6.12 -8.07
CA GLU A 24 -14.62 -6.32 -6.76
C GLU A 24 -13.86 -7.65 -6.68
N THR A 25 -14.48 -8.74 -7.12
CA THR A 25 -13.83 -10.06 -7.19
C THR A 25 -12.58 -10.05 -8.06
N HIS A 26 -12.62 -9.34 -9.19
CA HIS A 26 -11.48 -9.21 -10.10
C HIS A 26 -10.34 -8.40 -9.47
N LYS A 27 -10.65 -7.28 -8.81
CA LYS A 27 -9.68 -6.49 -8.04
C LYS A 27 -9.01 -7.34 -6.95
N SER A 28 -9.80 -8.07 -6.16
CA SER A 28 -9.28 -8.94 -5.10
C SER A 28 -8.37 -10.05 -5.66
N HIS A 29 -8.75 -10.68 -6.79
CA HIS A 29 -7.89 -11.67 -7.45
C HIS A 29 -6.54 -11.07 -7.89
N ASN A 30 -6.55 -9.86 -8.45
CA ASN A 30 -5.32 -9.20 -8.87
C ASN A 30 -4.40 -8.93 -7.67
N VAL A 31 -4.95 -8.37 -6.58
CA VAL A 31 -4.22 -8.12 -5.34
C VAL A 31 -3.61 -9.41 -4.78
N ILE A 32 -4.41 -10.47 -4.65
CA ILE A 32 -3.93 -11.76 -4.14
C ILE A 32 -2.83 -12.34 -5.04
N SER A 33 -2.97 -12.23 -6.37
CA SER A 33 -1.96 -12.71 -7.30
C SER A 33 -0.64 -11.95 -7.17
N GLN A 34 -0.68 -10.62 -7.04
CA GLN A 34 0.52 -9.81 -6.83
C GLN A 34 1.22 -10.14 -5.50
N ILE A 35 0.46 -10.27 -4.41
CA ILE A 35 1.00 -10.68 -3.10
C ILE A 35 1.61 -12.08 -3.18
N SER A 36 0.93 -13.04 -3.81
CA SER A 36 1.42 -14.41 -3.96
C SER A 36 2.73 -14.47 -4.77
N ASN A 37 2.81 -13.68 -5.85
CA ASN A 37 4.00 -13.56 -6.68
C ASN A 37 5.17 -12.90 -5.92
N PHE A 38 4.90 -11.95 -5.03
CA PHE A 38 5.93 -11.38 -4.17
C PHE A 38 6.41 -12.39 -3.12
N SER A 39 5.49 -13.08 -2.46
CA SER A 39 5.81 -14.09 -1.45
C SER A 39 6.69 -15.22 -2.00
N SER A 40 6.49 -15.64 -3.25
CA SER A 40 7.35 -16.66 -3.88
C SER A 40 8.78 -16.16 -4.13
N LYS A 41 8.96 -14.85 -4.39
CA LYS A 41 10.29 -14.23 -4.51
C LYS A 41 11.04 -14.20 -3.18
N LEU A 42 10.34 -14.02 -2.06
CA LEU A 42 10.97 -14.02 -0.72
C LEU A 42 11.67 -15.34 -0.38
N GLY A 43 11.18 -16.47 -0.90
CA GLY A 43 11.78 -17.79 -0.67
C GLY A 43 12.93 -18.17 -1.62
N SER A 44 13.26 -17.29 -2.57
CA SER A 44 14.31 -17.52 -3.58
C SER A 44 15.65 -16.95 -3.11
N PRO A 45 16.81 -17.43 -3.63
CA PRO A 45 18.14 -16.90 -3.29
C PRO A 45 18.38 -15.53 -3.96
N ILE A 46 17.58 -14.55 -3.57
CA ILE A 46 17.59 -13.17 -4.07
C ILE A 46 18.36 -12.31 -3.08
N ALA A 47 19.10 -11.32 -3.58
CA ALA A 47 19.80 -10.39 -2.72
C ALA A 47 18.81 -9.52 -1.92
N LEU A 48 19.09 -9.27 -0.65
CA LEU A 48 18.17 -8.58 0.27
C LEU A 48 17.72 -7.20 -0.24
N HIS A 49 18.60 -6.45 -0.89
CA HIS A 49 18.27 -5.16 -1.49
C HIS A 49 17.20 -5.27 -2.60
N GLU A 50 17.21 -6.34 -3.40
CA GLU A 50 16.19 -6.58 -4.41
C GLU A 50 14.85 -6.93 -3.78
N ILE A 51 14.85 -7.63 -2.64
CA ILE A 51 13.61 -7.90 -1.88
C ILE A 51 12.98 -6.58 -1.43
N TYR A 52 13.77 -5.68 -0.85
CA TYR A 52 13.29 -4.37 -0.42
C TYR A 52 12.77 -3.52 -1.57
N ARG A 53 13.52 -3.41 -2.68
CA ARG A 53 13.07 -2.70 -3.87
C ARG A 53 11.77 -3.27 -4.44
N ASN A 54 11.66 -4.60 -4.52
CA ASN A 54 10.44 -5.28 -4.97
C ASN A 54 9.24 -5.00 -4.05
N CYS A 55 9.48 -4.88 -2.74
CA CYS A 55 8.46 -4.53 -1.75
C CYS A 55 7.90 -3.13 -2.03
N LEU A 56 8.76 -2.13 -2.26
CA LEU A 56 8.30 -0.79 -2.62
C LEU A 56 7.44 -0.81 -3.89
N HIS A 57 7.89 -1.47 -4.95
CA HIS A 57 7.12 -1.55 -6.20
C HIS A 57 5.78 -2.25 -6.00
N LEU A 58 5.74 -3.33 -5.23
CA LEU A 58 4.48 -4.01 -4.91
C LEU A 58 3.47 -3.05 -4.27
N PHE A 59 3.87 -2.31 -3.24
CA PHE A 59 2.96 -1.38 -2.56
C PHE A 59 2.60 -0.16 -3.42
N ASN A 60 3.55 0.36 -4.19
CA ASN A 60 3.32 1.45 -5.12
C ASN A 60 2.26 1.06 -6.17
N ASP A 61 2.37 -0.14 -6.75
CA ASP A 61 1.44 -0.65 -7.76
C ASP A 61 0.07 -1.02 -7.14
N LEU A 62 0.06 -1.68 -5.97
CA LEU A 62 -1.17 -2.12 -5.29
C LEU A 62 -2.05 -0.95 -4.88
N LEU A 63 -1.43 0.11 -4.36
CA LEU A 63 -2.13 1.26 -3.79
C LEU A 63 -2.15 2.45 -4.75
N THR A 64 -1.48 2.36 -5.90
CA THR A 64 -1.37 3.43 -6.92
C THR A 64 -0.88 4.74 -6.28
N LEU A 65 0.24 4.65 -5.55
CA LEU A 65 0.80 5.78 -4.82
C LEU A 65 1.74 6.60 -5.72
N ASP A 66 1.74 7.92 -5.56
CA ASP A 66 2.70 8.79 -6.25
C ASP A 66 4.12 8.65 -5.65
N PHE A 67 4.18 8.38 -4.35
CA PHE A 67 5.41 8.27 -3.59
C PHE A 67 5.39 7.06 -2.67
N THR A 68 6.53 6.41 -2.49
CA THR A 68 6.66 5.28 -1.57
C THR A 68 8.07 5.26 -1.01
N THR A 69 8.20 5.14 0.31
CA THR A 69 9.50 5.15 0.98
C THR A 69 9.58 3.99 1.96
N LEU A 70 10.70 3.27 1.94
CA LEU A 70 10.99 2.21 2.89
C LEU A 70 12.00 2.72 3.91
N PHE A 71 11.61 2.60 5.17
CA PHE A 71 12.49 2.83 6.30
C PHE A 71 12.94 1.51 6.89
N LEU A 72 14.20 1.43 7.31
CA LEU A 72 14.70 0.35 8.15
C LEU A 72 15.01 0.89 9.54
N VAL A 73 14.74 0.08 10.55
CA VAL A 73 15.14 0.38 11.93
C VAL A 73 16.66 0.30 12.01
N SER A 74 17.28 1.32 12.61
CA SER A 74 18.72 1.36 12.89
C SER A 74 19.13 0.23 13.84
N ASP A 75 20.42 -0.14 13.83
CA ASP A 75 20.94 -1.22 14.69
C ASP A 75 20.75 -0.95 16.19
N ASP A 76 20.67 0.32 16.60
CA ASP A 76 20.43 0.74 17.98
C ASP A 76 18.94 0.82 18.35
N GLN A 77 18.04 0.54 17.40
CA GLN A 77 16.58 0.54 17.53
C GLN A 77 15.96 1.88 17.97
N LYS A 78 16.64 2.99 17.70
CA LYS A 78 16.15 4.32 18.06
C LYS A 78 15.56 5.10 16.90
N ASP A 79 16.10 4.86 15.71
CA ASP A 79 15.82 5.66 14.54
C ASP A 79 15.39 4.80 13.37
N LEU A 80 14.62 5.43 12.48
CA LEU A 80 14.32 4.93 11.16
C LEU A 80 15.27 5.59 10.17
N VAL A 81 15.92 4.79 9.34
CA VAL A 81 16.79 5.27 8.26
C VAL A 81 16.10 5.01 6.93
N THR A 82 16.05 6.03 6.07
CA THR A 82 15.52 5.88 4.71
C THR A 82 16.42 4.92 3.93
N TYR A 83 15.90 3.74 3.61
CA TYR A 83 16.66 2.73 2.88
C TYR A 83 16.43 2.83 1.38
N ASP A 84 15.21 3.15 0.97
CA ASP A 84 14.86 3.26 -0.44
C ASP A 84 13.59 4.09 -0.65
N THR A 85 13.40 4.62 -1.86
CA THR A 85 12.24 5.43 -2.21
C THR A 85 11.87 5.34 -3.70
N LEU A 86 10.60 5.62 -3.99
CA LEU A 86 10.00 5.84 -5.30
C LEU A 86 9.31 7.21 -5.28
N GLY A 87 9.56 8.02 -6.30
CA GLY A 87 8.98 9.36 -6.45
C GLY A 87 9.76 10.49 -5.75
N PHE A 88 10.63 10.18 -4.78
CA PHE A 88 11.53 11.15 -4.16
C PHE A 88 12.97 11.06 -4.70
N PRO A 89 13.80 12.11 -4.49
CA PRO A 89 15.21 12.09 -4.88
C PRO A 89 16.01 10.99 -4.16
N GLU A 90 16.87 10.28 -4.90
CA GLU A 90 17.78 9.27 -4.34
C GLU A 90 18.70 9.82 -3.26
N SER A 91 18.98 11.13 -3.25
CA SER A 91 19.79 11.77 -2.22
C SER A 91 19.22 11.64 -0.80
N LEU A 92 17.93 11.31 -0.65
CA LEU A 92 17.32 11.04 0.67
C LEU A 92 17.74 9.68 1.23
N VAL A 93 18.09 8.72 0.38
CA VAL A 93 18.48 7.37 0.79
C VAL A 93 19.76 7.43 1.64
N GLY A 94 19.69 6.87 2.84
CA GLY A 94 20.77 6.86 3.83
C GLY A 94 21.04 8.20 4.53
N ASN A 95 20.51 9.31 4.02
CA ASN A 95 20.79 10.66 4.54
C ASN A 95 19.62 11.27 5.33
N PHE A 96 18.44 10.66 5.27
CA PHE A 96 17.27 11.09 6.02
C PHE A 96 16.90 10.06 7.10
N THR A 97 16.89 10.52 8.34
CA THR A 97 16.54 9.72 9.52
C THR A 97 15.33 10.32 10.24
N VAL A 98 14.53 9.45 10.85
CA VAL A 98 13.35 9.82 11.63
C VAL A 98 13.47 9.17 13.00
N CYS A 99 13.46 9.98 14.05
CA CYS A 99 13.45 9.48 15.41
C CYS A 99 12.10 8.86 15.78
N ARG A 100 12.12 7.87 16.67
CA ARG A 100 10.91 7.29 17.25
C ARG A 100 9.99 8.38 17.84
N GLY A 101 8.70 8.29 17.55
CA GLY A 101 7.67 9.24 17.98
C GLY A 101 7.63 10.56 17.19
N VAL A 102 8.52 10.77 16.21
CA VAL A 102 8.59 12.01 15.43
C VAL A 102 7.98 11.83 14.03
N GLY A 103 6.97 12.64 13.71
CA GLY A 103 6.23 12.55 12.45
C GLY A 103 5.52 11.20 12.27
N LEU A 104 4.83 11.00 11.14
CA LEU A 104 4.06 9.76 10.93
C LEU A 104 4.91 8.48 10.96
N PRO A 105 6.07 8.39 10.27
CA PRO A 105 6.87 7.18 10.33
C PRO A 105 7.37 6.89 11.75
N GLY A 106 7.77 7.93 12.49
CA GLY A 106 8.21 7.80 13.88
C GLY A 106 7.08 7.38 14.82
N LEU A 107 5.86 7.88 14.60
CA LEU A 107 4.67 7.49 15.37
C LEU A 107 4.30 6.02 15.12
N VAL A 108 4.29 5.57 13.86
CA VAL A 108 4.08 4.16 13.51
C VAL A 108 5.15 3.27 14.14
N PHE A 109 6.41 3.72 14.15
CA PHE A 109 7.49 3.00 14.82
C PHE A 109 7.33 2.97 16.34
N GLU A 110 6.74 4.00 16.93
CA GLU A 110 6.47 4.02 18.37
C GLU A 110 5.30 3.12 18.77
N SER A 111 4.19 3.21 18.03
CA SER A 111 2.91 2.56 18.37
C SER A 111 2.78 1.14 17.85
N GLU A 112 3.60 0.76 16.85
CA GLU A 112 3.47 -0.48 16.08
C GLU A 112 2.08 -0.64 15.45
N GLN A 113 1.37 0.47 15.22
CA GLN A 113 0.06 0.51 14.56
C GLN A 113 0.16 1.17 13.18
N ILE A 114 -0.68 0.73 12.26
CA ILE A 114 -0.83 1.39 10.95
C ILE A 114 -1.53 2.73 11.18
N GLU A 115 -0.92 3.80 10.66
CA GLU A 115 -1.48 5.15 10.70
C GLU A 115 -1.82 5.62 9.27
N THR A 116 -2.90 6.39 9.16
CA THR A 116 -3.32 7.02 7.90
C THR A 116 -3.73 8.47 8.16
N VAL A 117 -3.53 9.32 7.16
CA VAL A 117 -3.86 10.75 7.21
C VAL A 117 -4.54 11.12 5.91
N GLU A 118 -5.71 11.76 6.01
CA GLU A 118 -6.45 12.23 4.84
C GLU A 118 -5.74 13.42 4.17
N ASP A 119 -5.27 14.39 4.96
CA ASP A 119 -4.56 15.56 4.47
C ASP A 119 -3.37 15.93 5.37
N PHE A 120 -2.17 15.65 4.85
CA PHE A 120 -0.89 15.93 5.53
C PHE A 120 -0.66 17.42 5.82
N SER A 121 -1.26 18.33 5.06
CA SER A 121 -1.08 19.78 5.24
C SER A 121 -1.80 20.32 6.49
N THR A 122 -2.80 19.57 6.98
CA THR A 122 -3.60 19.91 8.16
C THR A 122 -3.25 19.07 9.39
N GLU A 123 -2.27 18.17 9.23
CA GLU A 123 -1.82 17.29 10.30
C GLU A 123 -1.07 18.08 11.38
N ASN A 124 -1.48 17.91 12.63
CA ASN A 124 -0.96 18.68 13.77
C ASN A 124 -0.51 17.79 14.95
N ARG A 125 -0.60 16.46 14.79
CA ARG A 125 -0.09 15.50 15.79
C ARG A 125 1.43 15.56 15.91
#